data_AF-A0AA88DYJ8-F1
#
_entry.id   AF-A0AA88DYJ8-F1
#
_cell.length_a   1.000
_cell.length_b   1.000
_cell.length_c   1.000
_cell.angle_alpha   90.00
_cell.angle_beta   90.00
_cell.angle_gamma   90.00
#
_symmetry.space_group_name_H-M   'P 1'
#
loop_
_entity.id
_entity.type
_entity.pdbx_description
1 polymer ?
#
loop_
_entity_poly.entity_id
_entity_poly.type
_entity_poly.pdbx_seq_one_letter_code
_entity_poly.pdbx_strand_id
1 'polypeptide(L)'
;MGDQSKSEKVDKIDEDNFTYGDSLIEGDVLMGKIEKVSNETKLVASPDGGSIVKNGSTYYTIGDAEIDEERVEQGKEKAVGLFKIVEGYLHAHPDAYD
;
A
#
# COMPACT_ATOMS: atom_id res chain seq x y z
N MET A 1 23.39 3.69 9.24
CA MET A 1 21.98 3.36 8.97
C MET A 1 21.16 4.45 9.64
N GLY A 2 20.54 5.36 8.88
CA GLY A 2 19.58 6.29 9.46
C GLY A 2 18.35 5.52 9.93
N ASP A 3 17.71 5.99 10.99
CA ASP A 3 16.43 5.45 11.44
C ASP A 3 15.41 5.59 10.31
N GLN A 4 15.00 4.47 9.71
CA GLN A 4 13.94 4.42 8.69
C GLN A 4 12.60 4.24 9.41
N SER A 5 12.34 5.05 10.43
CA SER A 5 11.06 5.03 11.12
C SER A 5 10.00 5.59 10.17
N LYS A 6 9.03 4.74 9.87
CA LYS A 6 7.85 5.04 9.08
C LYS A 6 6.67 4.98 10.03
N SER A 7 5.87 6.04 10.08
CA SER A 7 4.64 6.09 10.87
C SER A 7 3.45 5.99 9.94
N GLU A 8 2.68 4.91 10.10
CA GLU A 8 1.44 4.68 9.38
C GLU A 8 0.27 4.71 10.35
N LYS A 9 -0.83 5.30 9.89
CA LYS A 9 -2.09 5.34 10.60
C LYS A 9 -3.11 4.51 9.83
N VAL A 10 -3.74 3.56 10.50
CA VAL A 10 -4.93 2.90 9.95
C VAL A 10 -6.07 3.91 9.94
N ASP A 11 -6.62 4.17 8.76
CA ASP A 11 -7.74 5.09 8.57
C ASP A 11 -9.06 4.35 8.43
N LYS A 12 -9.04 3.15 7.82
CA LYS A 12 -10.24 2.36 7.55
C LYS A 12 -9.94 0.87 7.51
N ILE A 13 -10.80 0.08 8.17
CA ILE A 13 -10.93 -1.36 7.98
C ILE A 13 -12.41 -1.63 7.69
N ASP A 14 -12.70 -2.24 6.55
CA ASP A 14 -14.04 -2.53 6.06
C ASP A 14 -14.05 -3.96 5.55
N GLU A 15 -14.39 -4.87 6.47
CA GLU A 15 -14.39 -6.32 6.25
C GLU A 15 -15.47 -6.72 5.22
N ASP A 16 -16.63 -6.05 5.25
CA ASP A 16 -17.74 -6.31 4.34
C ASP A 16 -17.37 -6.06 2.86
N ASN A 17 -16.52 -5.06 2.61
CA ASN A 17 -16.08 -4.69 1.26
C ASN A 17 -14.61 -5.05 0.98
N PHE A 18 -13.96 -5.80 1.88
CA PHE A 18 -12.54 -6.16 1.81
C PHE A 18 -11.63 -4.97 1.46
N THR A 19 -11.88 -3.84 2.13
CA THR A 19 -11.17 -2.58 1.89
C THR A 19 -10.40 -2.16 3.13
N TYR A 20 -9.12 -1.86 2.93
CA TYR A 20 -8.19 -1.35 3.93
C TYR A 20 -7.66 0.01 3.48
N GLY A 21 -7.67 0.98 4.37
CA GLY A 21 -7.13 2.31 4.12
C GLY A 21 -6.15 2.72 5.21
N ASP A 22 -5.02 3.27 4.81
CA ASP A 22 -3.97 3.78 5.70
C ASP A 22 -3.42 5.10 5.18
N SER A 23 -2.82 5.88 6.08
CA SER A 23 -2.04 7.04 5.72
C SER A 23 -0.64 6.95 6.29
N LEU A 24 0.33 7.19 5.41
CA LEU A 24 1.69 7.46 5.78
C LEU A 24 1.82 8.93 6.21
N ILE A 25 2.10 9.13 7.50
CA ILE A 25 2.16 10.46 8.13
C ILE A 25 3.59 10.88 8.48
N GLU A 26 4.53 9.94 8.61
CA GLU A 26 5.96 10.22 8.79
C GLU A 26 6.81 9.19 8.05
N GLY A 27 7.90 9.64 7.42
CA GLY A 27 8.90 8.75 6.83
C GLY A 27 9.70 9.42 5.72
N ASP A 28 10.88 8.87 5.43
CA ASP A 28 11.83 9.42 4.46
C ASP A 28 11.23 9.66 3.06
N VAL A 29 10.24 8.84 2.67
CA VAL A 29 9.56 8.95 1.38
C VAL A 29 8.74 10.25 1.25
N LEU A 30 8.39 10.91 2.36
CA LEU A 30 7.69 12.19 2.35
C LEU A 30 8.61 13.36 1.95
N MET A 31 9.94 13.21 2.16
CA MET A 31 11.00 14.14 1.73
C MET A 31 10.80 15.62 2.10
N GLY A 32 9.97 15.90 3.11
CA GLY A 32 9.57 17.26 3.46
C GLY A 32 8.79 18.01 2.37
N LYS A 33 8.33 17.30 1.33
CA LYS A 33 7.54 17.86 0.22
C LYS A 33 6.11 17.31 0.17
N ILE A 34 5.88 16.19 0.82
CA ILE A 34 4.58 15.52 0.91
C ILE A 34 4.14 15.57 2.37
N GLU A 35 2.95 16.10 2.64
CA GLU A 35 2.36 16.14 3.97
C GLU A 35 1.98 14.73 4.44
N LYS A 36 1.34 13.96 3.55
CA LYS A 36 0.99 12.55 3.77
C LYS A 36 0.74 11.83 2.45
N VAL A 37 0.78 10.51 2.51
CA VAL A 37 0.25 9.65 1.43
C VAL A 37 -0.90 8.84 2.01
N SER A 38 -2.09 8.93 1.41
CA SER A 38 -3.21 8.07 1.77
C SER A 38 -3.33 6.94 0.76
N ASN A 39 -3.33 5.71 1.25
CA ASN A 39 -3.47 4.50 0.48
C ASN A 39 -4.85 3.88 0.71
N GLU A 40 -5.38 3.26 -0.33
CA GLU A 40 -6.56 2.40 -0.26
C GLU A 40 -6.24 1.10 -1.00
N THR A 41 -6.43 -0.02 -0.33
CA THR A 41 -6.34 -1.36 -0.90
C THR A 41 -7.69 -2.02 -0.82
N LYS A 42 -8.17 -2.55 -1.94
CA LYS A 42 -9.42 -3.29 -2.05
C LYS A 42 -9.20 -4.63 -2.74
N LEU A 43 -9.69 -5.70 -2.13
CA LEU A 43 -9.73 -7.01 -2.76
C LEU A 43 -11.11 -7.22 -3.39
N VAL A 44 -11.13 -7.70 -4.63
CA VAL A 44 -12.37 -8.11 -5.30
C VAL A 44 -12.21 -9.52 -5.84
N ALA A 45 -13.26 -10.33 -5.78
CA ALA A 45 -13.26 -11.66 -6.37
C ALA A 45 -13.00 -11.57 -7.88
N SER A 46 -12.15 -12.46 -8.40
CA SER A 46 -11.93 -12.61 -9.83
C SER A 46 -12.75 -13.78 -10.42
N PRO A 47 -13.07 -13.76 -11.72
CA PRO A 47 -13.88 -14.81 -12.35
C PRO A 47 -13.25 -16.21 -12.34
N ASP A 48 -11.93 -16.31 -12.14
CA ASP A 48 -11.16 -17.56 -12.07
C ASP A 48 -11.06 -18.14 -10.65
N GLY A 49 -11.80 -17.58 -9.69
CA GLY A 49 -11.83 -18.06 -8.31
C GLY A 49 -10.72 -17.50 -7.40
N GLY A 50 -9.88 -16.60 -7.92
CA GLY A 50 -8.90 -15.86 -7.15
C GLY A 50 -9.40 -14.49 -6.67
N SER A 51 -8.47 -13.54 -6.55
CA SER A 51 -8.78 -12.14 -6.25
C SER A 51 -7.98 -11.19 -7.13
N ILE A 52 -8.54 -10.00 -7.36
CA ILE A 52 -7.85 -8.84 -7.92
C ILE A 52 -7.65 -7.85 -6.78
N VAL A 53 -6.39 -7.48 -6.54
CA VAL A 53 -6.03 -6.40 -5.62
C VAL A 53 -6.03 -5.08 -6.38
N LYS A 54 -6.88 -4.15 -5.95
CA LYS A 54 -6.89 -2.77 -6.42
C LYS A 54 -6.24 -1.89 -5.37
N ASN A 55 -5.17 -1.20 -5.74
CA ASN A 55 -4.48 -0.26 -4.87
C ASN A 55 -4.55 1.14 -5.47
N GLY A 56 -4.83 2.13 -4.63
CA GLY A 56 -4.80 3.54 -4.97
C GLY A 56 -4.02 4.32 -3.93
N SER A 57 -3.19 5.26 -4.37
CA SER A 57 -2.42 6.15 -3.50
C SER A 57 -2.70 7.60 -3.90
N THR A 58 -3.02 8.42 -2.91
CA THR A 58 -3.19 9.87 -3.06
C THR A 58 -2.08 10.58 -2.31
N TYR A 59 -1.31 11.40 -3.02
CA TYR A 59 -0.18 12.16 -2.49
C TYR A 59 -0.62 13.59 -2.21
N TYR A 60 -0.47 14.03 -0.96
CA TYR A 60 -0.83 15.38 -0.53
C TYR A 60 0.45 16.21 -0.45
N THR A 61 0.67 17.10 -1.41
CA THR A 61 1.90 17.91 -1.51
C THR A 61 1.84 19.13 -0.59
N ILE A 62 3.01 19.55 -0.10
CA ILE A 62 3.18 20.82 0.60
C ILE A 62 3.36 21.91 -0.45
N GLY A 63 2.33 22.74 -0.63
CA GLY A 63 2.30 23.76 -1.68
C GLY A 63 2.35 23.14 -3.08
N ASP A 64 3.03 23.83 -4.00
CA ASP A 64 3.14 23.43 -5.41
C ASP A 64 4.31 22.46 -5.66
N ALA A 65 4.67 21.64 -4.67
CA ALA A 65 5.76 20.68 -4.82
C ALA A 65 5.43 19.64 -5.89
N GLU A 66 6.36 19.40 -6.81
CA GLU A 66 6.24 18.35 -7.83
C GLU A 66 6.40 16.96 -7.22
N ILE A 67 5.60 16.02 -7.71
CA ILE A 67 5.68 14.60 -7.36
C ILE A 67 6.71 13.93 -8.28
N ASP A 68 7.62 13.18 -7.67
CA ASP A 68 8.64 12.40 -8.37
C ASP A 68 8.04 11.07 -8.86
N GLU A 69 7.69 11.01 -10.16
CA GLU A 69 7.06 9.84 -10.78
C GLU A 69 7.92 8.56 -10.68
N GLU A 70 9.25 8.68 -10.73
CA GLU A 70 10.15 7.54 -10.61
C GLU A 70 10.01 6.89 -9.23
N ARG A 71 9.92 7.71 -8.18
CA ARG A 71 9.69 7.22 -6.82
C ARG A 71 8.30 6.66 -6.61
N VAL A 72 7.29 7.21 -7.27
CA VAL A 72 5.93 6.63 -7.24
C VAL A 72 5.96 5.21 -7.84
N GLU A 73 6.63 5.03 -8.97
CA GLU A 73 6.75 3.71 -9.59
C GLU A 73 7.58 2.75 -8.74
N GLN A 74 8.69 3.19 -8.13
CA GLN A 74 9.45 2.39 -7.17
C GLN A 74 8.61 1.95 -5.96
N GLY A 75 7.71 2.84 -5.47
CA GLY A 75 6.77 2.52 -4.41
C GLY A 75 5.77 1.43 -4.83
N LYS A 76 5.24 1.55 -6.05
CA LYS A 76 4.34 0.55 -6.65
C LYS A 76 5.02 -0.80 -6.84
N GLU A 77 6.25 -0.84 -7.36
CA GLU A 77 7.01 -2.09 -7.51
C GLU A 77 7.26 -2.78 -6.17
N LYS A 78 7.58 -2.02 -5.12
CA LYS A 78 7.73 -2.55 -3.76
C LYS A 78 6.43 -3.16 -3.25
N ALA A 79 5.29 -2.48 -3.45
CA ALA A 79 3.98 -3.01 -3.05
C ALA A 79 3.66 -4.32 -3.79
N VAL A 80 3.86 -4.36 -5.11
CA VAL A 80 3.68 -5.59 -5.92
C VAL A 80 4.59 -6.72 -5.43
N GLY A 81 5.85 -6.42 -5.11
CA GLY A 81 6.79 -7.40 -4.57
C GLY A 81 6.32 -8.01 -3.25
N LEU A 82 5.84 -7.18 -2.32
CA LEU A 82 5.29 -7.65 -1.04
C LEU A 82 4.07 -8.55 -1.24
N PHE A 83 3.14 -8.16 -2.11
CA PHE A 83 1.95 -8.97 -2.41
C PHE A 83 2.33 -10.35 -2.98
N LYS A 84 3.30 -10.42 -3.89
CA LYS A 84 3.75 -11.70 -4.45
C LYS A 84 4.38 -12.62 -3.41
N ILE A 85 5.06 -12.07 -2.40
CA ILE A 85 5.62 -12.87 -1.30
C ILE A 85 4.49 -13.48 -0.46
N VAL A 86 3.47 -12.68 -0.12
CA VAL A 86 2.31 -13.16 0.64
C VAL A 86 1.52 -14.20 -0.16
N GLU A 87 1.26 -13.93 -1.44
CA GLU A 87 0.62 -14.87 -2.37
C GLU A 87 1.37 -16.21 -2.43
N GLY A 88 2.70 -16.16 -2.63
CA GLY A 88 3.52 -17.37 -2.68
C GLY A 88 3.52 -18.16 -1.36
N TYR A 89 3.50 -17.47 -0.22
CA TYR A 89 3.37 -18.11 1.09
C TYR A 89 2.01 -18.81 1.24
N LEU A 90 0.91 -18.11 0.97
CA LEU A 90 -0.44 -18.69 1.07
C LEU A 90 -0.63 -19.86 0.09
N HIS A 91 -0.07 -19.77 -1.11
CA HIS A 91 -0.11 -20.86 -2.08
C HIS A 91 0.65 -22.11 -1.61
N ALA A 92 1.77 -21.94 -0.89
CA ALA A 92 2.54 -23.05 -0.32
C ALA A 92 1.94 -23.63 0.97
N HIS A 93 1.02 -22.90 1.60
CA HIS A 93 0.42 -23.23 2.90
C HIS A 93 -1.11 -23.05 2.87
N PRO A 94 -1.84 -23.91 2.14
CA PRO A 94 -3.28 -23.74 1.93
C PRO A 94 -4.08 -23.66 3.24
N ASP A 95 -3.72 -24.48 4.23
CA ASP A 95 -4.46 -24.56 5.50
C ASP A 95 -4.09 -23.45 6.52
N ALA A 96 -3.27 -22.45 6.16
CA ALA A 96 -2.77 -21.46 7.11
C ALA A 96 -3.85 -20.49 7.61
N TYR A 97 -4.92 -20.29 6.83
CA TYR A 97 -5.98 -19.32 7.10
C TYR A 97 -7.39 -19.87 6.77
N ASP A 98 -7.55 -21.20 6.80
CA ASP A 98 -8.82 -21.93 6.58
C ASP A 98 -9.63 -22.14 7.87
#